data_AF-X0W1F5-F1
#
_entry.id   AF-X0W1F5-F1
#
_cell.length_a   1.000
_cell.length_b   1.000
_cell.length_c   1.000
_cell.angle_alpha   90.00
_cell.angle_beta   90.00
_cell.angle_gamma   90.00
#
_symmetry.space_group_name_H-M   'P 1'
#
loop_
_entity.id
_entity.type
_entity.pdbx_description
1 polymer ?
#
loop_
_entity_poly.entity_id
_entity_poly.type
_entity_poly.pdbx_seq_one_letter_code
_entity_poly.pdbx_strand_id
1 'polypeptide(L)'
;DHCDPLDTINYIGIDWTEVHRFERARPRWEPWRLEAPLTETNLSKADLLAWAEAEGLPQQRLYEMGMPHANCGGGCVKAGQGHFAKLLENFPERFTEWEDNEEAVRQHLGKDVAILRDRRGGTTKPLTLRRLRERLAEKDEQLDLLDFGGCGCAID
;
A
#
# COMPACT_ATOMS: atom_id res chain seq x y z
N ASP A 1 -19.06 8.31 -22.67
CA ASP A 1 -18.26 9.53 -22.49
C ASP A 1 -16.85 9.16 -22.09
N HIS A 2 -15.88 9.55 -22.93
CA HIS A 2 -14.45 9.45 -22.65
C HIS A 2 -13.89 10.87 -22.80
N CYS A 3 -13.03 11.28 -21.88
CA CYS A 3 -12.36 12.59 -21.95
C CYS A 3 -11.39 12.63 -23.13
N ASP A 4 -11.09 13.83 -23.65
CA ASP A 4 -10.11 14.03 -24.72
C ASP A 4 -8.72 14.31 -24.11
N PRO A 5 -7.67 13.55 -24.45
CA PRO A 5 -6.31 13.82 -23.98
C PRO A 5 -5.79 15.24 -24.29
N LEU A 6 -6.35 15.92 -25.29
CA LEU A 6 -5.94 17.27 -25.69
C LEU A 6 -6.46 18.36 -24.75
N ASP A 7 -7.57 18.13 -24.04
CA ASP A 7 -8.19 19.11 -23.14
C ASP A 7 -8.23 18.66 -21.67
N THR A 8 -7.71 17.47 -21.37
CA THR A 8 -7.77 16.86 -20.05
C THR A 8 -6.41 16.75 -19.38
N ILE A 9 -6.34 17.17 -18.13
CA ILE A 9 -5.16 17.04 -17.27
C ILE A 9 -5.44 15.99 -16.19
N ASN A 10 -4.56 15.01 -16.07
CA ASN A 10 -4.57 14.04 -14.98
C ASN A 10 -3.67 14.54 -13.85
N TYR A 11 -4.22 14.62 -12.64
CA TYR A 11 -3.48 15.01 -11.44
C TYR A 11 -3.14 13.80 -10.59
N ILE A 12 -1.89 13.74 -10.11
CA ILE A 12 -1.44 12.70 -9.19
C ILE A 12 -0.83 13.27 -7.92
N GLY A 13 -1.22 12.72 -6.77
CA GLY A 13 -0.86 13.21 -5.44
C GLY A 13 0.46 12.65 -4.89
N ILE A 14 1.54 12.71 -5.67
CA ILE A 14 2.91 12.40 -5.18
C ILE A 14 3.62 13.70 -4.77
N ASP A 15 4.37 13.64 -3.68
CA ASP A 15 5.05 14.81 -3.12
C ASP A 15 6.51 14.95 -3.64
N TRP A 16 7.17 16.03 -3.20
CA TRP A 16 8.53 16.39 -3.61
C TRP A 16 9.58 15.32 -3.25
N THR A 17 9.31 14.43 -2.30
CA THR A 17 10.22 13.32 -1.98
C THR A 17 10.18 12.20 -3.02
N GLU A 18 9.13 12.16 -3.85
CA GLU A 18 8.87 11.13 -4.85
C GLU A 18 8.94 11.64 -6.30
N VAL A 19 9.55 12.81 -6.57
CA VAL A 19 9.69 13.41 -7.92
C VAL A 19 10.21 12.40 -8.95
N HIS A 20 11.15 11.56 -8.56
CA HIS A 20 11.71 10.53 -9.43
C HIS A 20 10.67 9.52 -9.96
N ARG A 21 9.56 9.30 -9.23
CA ARG A 21 8.42 8.48 -9.68
C ARG A 21 7.56 9.24 -10.69
N PHE A 22 7.36 10.54 -10.49
CA PHE A 22 6.64 11.39 -11.44
C PHE A 22 7.29 11.37 -12.82
N GLU A 23 8.62 11.57 -12.85
CA GLU A 23 9.38 11.60 -14.10
C GLU A 23 9.38 10.26 -14.83
N ARG A 24 9.33 9.14 -14.09
CA ARG A 24 9.13 7.81 -14.68
C ARG A 24 7.71 7.58 -15.20
N ALA A 25 6.70 8.11 -14.52
CA ALA A 25 5.31 7.94 -14.88
C ALA A 25 4.96 8.72 -16.16
N ARG A 26 5.41 9.97 -16.27
CA ARG A 26 5.07 10.90 -17.37
C ARG A 26 5.06 10.27 -18.78
N PRO A 27 6.12 9.60 -19.27
CA PRO A 27 6.12 9.01 -20.61
C PRO A 27 5.15 7.81 -20.77
N ARG A 28 4.74 7.16 -19.68
CA ARG A 28 3.80 6.02 -19.72
C ARG A 28 2.35 6.44 -19.82
N TRP A 29 2.07 7.71 -19.56
CA TRP A 29 0.73 8.28 -19.59
C TRP A 29 0.41 9.00 -20.90
N GLU A 30 1.35 9.07 -21.86
CA GLU A 30 1.07 9.63 -23.18
C GLU A 30 -0.14 8.95 -23.86
N PRO A 31 -1.02 9.71 -24.52
CA PRO A 31 -0.92 11.15 -24.83
C PRO A 31 -1.46 12.10 -23.73
N TRP A 32 -1.84 11.58 -22.56
CA TRP A 32 -2.43 12.40 -21.51
C TRP A 32 -1.41 13.33 -20.84
N ARG A 33 -1.82 14.56 -20.56
CA ARG A 33 -1.07 15.46 -19.70
C ARG A 33 -1.18 14.99 -18.25
N LEU A 34 -0.04 14.77 -17.60
CA LEU A 34 0.06 14.39 -16.19
C LEU A 34 0.74 15.51 -15.39
N GLU A 35 0.14 15.90 -14.27
CA GLU A 35 0.66 16.91 -13.34
C GLU A 35 0.69 16.38 -11.90
N ALA A 36 1.70 16.82 -11.14
CA ALA A 36 1.85 16.49 -9.73
C ALA A 36 2.22 17.74 -8.92
N PRO A 37 1.26 18.65 -8.64
CA PRO A 37 1.55 19.95 -8.01
C PRO A 37 2.27 19.85 -6.65
N LEU A 38 2.04 18.78 -5.89
CA LEU A 38 2.69 18.56 -4.60
C LEU A 38 4.21 18.38 -4.72
N THR A 39 4.71 18.00 -5.90
CA THR A 39 6.16 17.92 -6.19
C THR A 39 6.84 19.29 -6.24
N GLU A 40 6.07 20.37 -6.44
CA GLU A 40 6.56 21.75 -6.54
C GLU A 40 6.52 22.49 -5.18
N THR A 41 6.21 21.76 -4.12
CA THR A 41 6.15 22.27 -2.74
C THR A 41 7.29 21.69 -1.89
N ASN A 42 7.40 22.12 -0.64
CA ASN A 42 8.26 21.50 0.38
C ASN A 42 7.46 21.01 1.60
N LEU A 43 6.15 20.83 1.44
CA LEU A 43 5.27 20.40 2.52
C LEU A 43 5.61 18.96 2.92
N SER A 44 5.73 18.72 4.23
CA SER A 44 5.82 17.37 4.77
C SER A 44 4.45 16.69 4.75
N LYS A 45 4.41 15.38 4.94
CA LYS A 45 3.14 14.65 5.12
C LYS A 45 2.29 15.22 6.25
N ALA A 46 2.91 15.67 7.34
CA ALA A 46 2.20 16.29 8.45
C ALA A 46 1.56 17.61 8.03
N ASP A 47 2.27 18.44 7.25
CA ASP A 47 1.75 19.70 6.72
C ASP A 47 0.58 19.45 5.75
N LEU A 48 0.70 18.44 4.88
CA LEU A 48 -0.36 18.06 3.94
C LEU A 48 -1.62 17.56 4.67
N LEU A 49 -1.47 16.77 5.74
CA LEU A 49 -2.61 16.32 6.55
C LEU A 49 -3.27 17.48 7.29
N ALA A 50 -2.47 18.39 7.88
CA ALA A 50 -2.99 19.58 8.54
C ALA A 50 -3.70 20.52 7.56
N TRP A 51 -3.16 20.67 6.35
CA TRP A 51 -3.82 21.45 5.30
C TRP A 51 -5.15 20.80 4.87
N ALA A 52 -5.17 19.49 4.65
CA ALA A 52 -6.39 18.77 4.32
C ALA A 52 -7.47 18.94 5.41
N GLU A 53 -7.09 18.87 6.69
CA GLU A 53 -7.98 19.11 7.82
C GLU A 53 -8.51 20.55 7.83
N ALA A 54 -7.65 21.55 7.58
CA ALA A 54 -8.05 22.95 7.49
C ALA A 54 -9.04 23.23 6.35
N GLU A 55 -8.97 22.48 5.26
CA GLU A 55 -9.94 22.51 4.15
C GLU A 55 -11.22 21.69 4.44
N GLY A 56 -11.33 21.07 5.62
CA GLY A 56 -12.47 20.25 6.02
C GLY A 56 -12.53 18.87 5.37
N LEU A 57 -11.39 18.37 4.85
CA LEU A 57 -11.31 17.01 4.32
C LEU A 57 -11.24 15.99 5.46
N PRO A 58 -12.06 14.93 5.44
CA PRO A 58 -12.02 13.90 6.48
C PRO A 58 -10.71 13.11 6.41
N GLN A 59 -10.14 12.82 7.57
CA GLN A 59 -8.99 11.93 7.64
C GLN A 59 -9.38 10.52 7.19
N GLN A 60 -8.52 9.90 6.38
CA GLN A 60 -8.78 8.55 5.89
C GLN A 60 -8.65 7.55 7.06
N ARG A 61 -9.66 6.67 7.20
CA ARG A 61 -9.83 5.72 8.33
C ARG A 61 -8.59 4.87 8.68
N LEU A 62 -7.79 4.45 7.71
CA LEU A 62 -6.56 3.67 7.93
C LEU A 62 -5.46 4.51 8.57
N TYR A 63 -5.40 5.81 8.28
CA TYR A 63 -4.50 6.72 9.00
C TYR A 63 -4.92 6.88 10.47
N GLU A 64 -6.23 6.96 10.75
CA GLU A 64 -6.74 6.98 12.14
C GLU A 64 -6.36 5.71 12.92
N MET A 65 -6.20 4.58 12.21
CA MET A 65 -5.75 3.29 12.76
C MET A 65 -4.22 3.16 12.86
N GLY A 66 -3.49 4.21 12.53
CA GLY A 66 -2.04 4.26 12.57
C GLY A 66 -1.36 3.46 11.45
N MET A 67 -2.04 3.17 10.34
CA MET A 67 -1.38 2.67 9.14
C MET A 67 -0.62 3.81 8.45
N PRO A 68 0.60 3.58 7.93
CA PRO A 68 1.38 4.64 7.29
C PRO A 68 0.88 5.03 5.90
N HIS A 69 0.03 4.23 5.26
CA HIS A 69 -0.61 4.50 3.96
C HIS A 69 -1.99 3.84 3.90
N ALA A 70 -2.83 4.32 2.98
CA ALA A 70 -4.22 3.91 2.85
C ALA A 70 -4.47 2.97 1.64
N ASN A 71 -3.53 2.07 1.37
CA ASN A 71 -3.54 1.25 0.14
C ASN A 71 -4.49 0.05 0.22
N CYS A 72 -5.30 -0.16 -0.83
CA CYS A 72 -6.15 -1.35 -1.04
C CYS A 72 -6.99 -1.73 0.20
N GLY A 73 -7.57 -0.75 0.89
CA GLY A 73 -8.39 -0.98 2.08
C GLY A 73 -7.64 -1.63 3.25
N GLY A 74 -6.31 -1.52 3.30
CA GLY A 74 -5.49 -2.12 4.34
C GLY A 74 -4.84 -3.46 3.94
N GLY A 75 -5.16 -4.02 2.77
CA GLY A 75 -4.75 -5.38 2.38
C GLY A 75 -3.90 -5.46 1.12
N CYS A 76 -3.15 -4.40 0.76
CA CYS A 76 -2.35 -4.41 -0.47
C CYS A 76 -1.43 -5.65 -0.54
N VAL A 77 -1.40 -6.35 -1.68
CA VAL A 77 -0.52 -7.53 -1.91
C VAL A 77 0.99 -7.18 -1.90
N LYS A 78 1.33 -5.89 -1.91
CA LYS A 78 2.70 -5.37 -1.74
C LYS A 78 2.95 -4.81 -0.33
N ALA A 79 2.01 -4.97 0.60
CA ALA A 79 2.18 -4.58 1.99
C ALA A 79 3.05 -5.58 2.75
N GLY A 80 3.60 -5.13 3.88
CA GLY A 80 4.45 -5.95 4.73
C GLY A 80 3.71 -6.60 5.91
N GLN A 81 4.46 -7.33 6.74
CA GLN A 81 3.91 -8.09 7.87
C GLN A 81 3.19 -7.18 8.88
N GLY A 82 3.77 -6.02 9.22
CA GLY A 82 3.17 -5.05 10.14
C GLY A 82 1.85 -4.47 9.63
N HIS A 83 1.73 -4.28 8.32
CA HIS A 83 0.49 -3.80 7.71
C HIS A 83 -0.63 -4.83 7.81
N PHE A 84 -0.36 -6.09 7.50
CA PHE A 84 -1.32 -7.18 7.64
C PHE A 84 -1.64 -7.51 9.11
N ALA A 85 -0.68 -7.31 10.03
CA ALA A 85 -0.94 -7.41 11.46
C ALA A 85 -1.95 -6.34 11.93
N LYS A 86 -1.78 -5.07 11.51
CA LYS A 86 -2.77 -4.01 11.76
C LYS A 86 -4.12 -4.30 11.09
N LEU A 87 -4.13 -4.90 9.90
CA LEU A 87 -5.37 -5.31 9.24
C LEU A 87 -6.10 -6.38 10.06
N LEU A 88 -5.40 -7.40 10.57
CA LEU A 88 -5.99 -8.42 11.44
C LEU A 88 -6.57 -7.81 12.72
N GLU A 89 -5.84 -6.89 13.35
CA GLU A 89 -6.26 -6.20 14.58
C GLU A 89 -7.54 -5.38 14.37
N ASN A 90 -7.62 -4.61 13.28
CA ASN A 90 -8.67 -3.62 13.08
C ASN A 90 -9.85 -4.13 12.22
N PHE A 91 -9.60 -5.14 11.36
CA PHE A 91 -10.57 -5.68 10.40
C PHE A 91 -10.37 -7.20 10.20
N PRO A 92 -10.62 -8.03 11.23
CA PRO A 92 -10.35 -9.47 11.16
C PRO A 92 -11.11 -10.16 10.01
N GLU A 93 -12.35 -9.75 9.72
CA GLU A 93 -13.13 -10.30 8.59
C GLU A 93 -12.46 -10.02 7.24
N ARG A 94 -11.93 -8.80 7.05
CA ARG A 94 -11.19 -8.45 5.83
C ARG A 94 -9.88 -9.22 5.75
N PHE A 95 -9.19 -9.41 6.88
CA PHE A 95 -7.99 -10.25 6.91
C PHE A 95 -8.32 -11.69 6.48
N THR A 96 -9.42 -12.27 6.99
CA THR A 96 -9.87 -13.61 6.60
C THR A 96 -10.14 -13.71 5.10
N GLU A 97 -10.79 -12.72 4.50
CA GLU A 97 -11.00 -12.67 3.04
C GLU A 97 -9.66 -12.70 2.27
N TRP A 98 -8.65 -11.97 2.74
CA TRP A 98 -7.32 -12.01 2.15
C TRP A 98 -6.61 -13.36 2.35
N GLU A 99 -6.74 -13.99 3.52
CA GLU A 99 -6.20 -15.32 3.80
C GLU A 99 -6.82 -16.38 2.86
N ASP A 100 -8.14 -16.34 2.68
CA ASP A 100 -8.87 -17.25 1.79
C ASP A 100 -8.49 -17.04 0.32
N ASN A 101 -8.38 -15.78 -0.11
CA ASN A 101 -7.95 -15.42 -1.47
C ASN A 101 -6.50 -15.85 -1.74
N GLU A 102 -5.59 -15.68 -0.77
CA GLU A 102 -4.20 -16.15 -0.90
C GLU A 102 -4.16 -17.68 -1.08
N GLU A 103 -4.92 -18.42 -0.28
CA GLU A 103 -5.00 -19.88 -0.39
C GLU A 103 -5.60 -20.30 -1.74
N ALA A 104 -6.68 -19.66 -2.20
CA ALA A 104 -7.28 -19.95 -3.50
C ALA A 104 -6.29 -19.74 -4.66
N VAL A 105 -5.52 -18.64 -4.62
CA VAL A 105 -4.48 -18.37 -5.63
C VAL A 105 -3.36 -19.40 -5.57
N ARG A 106 -2.91 -19.80 -4.36
CA ARG A 106 -1.89 -20.85 -4.20
C ARG A 106 -2.34 -22.19 -4.78
N GLN A 107 -3.58 -22.59 -4.50
CA GLN A 107 -4.17 -23.83 -5.03
C GLN A 107 -4.30 -23.77 -6.56
N HIS A 108 -4.80 -22.66 -7.08
CA HIS A 108 -4.94 -22.46 -8.52
C HIS A 108 -3.60 -22.53 -9.26
N LEU A 109 -2.55 -21.92 -8.70
CA LEU A 109 -1.21 -21.91 -9.29
C LEU A 109 -0.46 -23.22 -9.09
N GLY A 110 -0.83 -24.04 -8.10
CA GLY A 110 -0.07 -25.22 -7.69
C GLY A 110 1.35 -24.89 -7.22
N LYS A 111 1.54 -23.71 -6.63
CA LYS A 111 2.86 -23.18 -6.24
C LYS A 111 2.90 -22.76 -4.78
N ASP A 112 4.07 -22.92 -4.16
CA ASP A 112 4.35 -22.36 -2.84
C ASP A 112 4.73 -20.88 -2.95
N VAL A 113 3.72 -20.02 -3.06
CA VAL A 113 3.86 -18.55 -3.14
C VAL A 113 3.00 -17.86 -2.10
N ALA A 114 3.46 -16.74 -1.54
CA ALA A 114 2.69 -16.00 -0.55
C ALA A 114 2.83 -14.50 -0.78
N ILE A 115 1.90 -13.72 -0.23
CA ILE A 115 1.93 -12.27 -0.21
C ILE A 115 3.16 -11.79 0.58
N LEU A 116 3.39 -12.40 1.74
CA LEU A 116 4.48 -12.01 2.63
C LEU A 116 5.69 -12.93 2.47
N ARG A 117 6.81 -12.45 2.99
CA ARG A 117 8.09 -13.14 2.99
C ARG A 117 8.65 -13.20 4.40
N ASP A 118 9.13 -14.38 4.78
CA ASP A 118 9.98 -14.60 5.94
C ASP A 118 11.44 -14.46 5.48
N ARG A 119 12.15 -13.46 5.99
CA ARG A 119 13.54 -13.15 5.60
C ARG A 119 14.57 -13.66 6.63
N ARG A 120 14.16 -14.45 7.62
CA ARG A 120 15.02 -14.92 8.70
C ARG A 120 16.09 -15.91 8.20
N GLY A 121 17.24 -15.91 8.86
CA GLY A 121 18.32 -16.87 8.59
C GLY A 121 18.99 -16.67 7.22
N GLY A 122 18.95 -15.46 6.66
CA GLY A 122 19.63 -15.12 5.40
C GLY A 122 18.99 -15.71 4.14
N THR A 123 17.85 -16.40 4.28
CA THR A 123 17.07 -16.92 3.14
C THR A 123 15.68 -16.31 3.16
N THR A 124 15.09 -16.15 1.98
CA THR A 124 13.73 -15.64 1.83
C THR A 124 12.79 -16.81 1.55
N LYS A 125 11.77 -17.00 2.38
CA LYS A 125 10.74 -18.03 2.22
C LYS A 125 9.35 -17.39 2.16
N PRO A 126 8.38 -17.97 1.44
CA PRO A 126 6.99 -17.54 1.52
C PRO A 126 6.48 -17.58 2.97
N LEU A 127 5.75 -16.54 3.37
CA LEU A 127 5.02 -16.48 4.63
C LEU A 127 3.55 -16.22 4.29
N THR A 128 2.70 -17.22 4.45
CA THR A 128 1.27 -17.06 4.21
C THR A 128 0.62 -16.20 5.29
N LEU A 129 -0.52 -15.59 4.97
CA LEU A 129 -1.34 -14.85 5.94
C LEU A 129 -1.83 -15.76 7.07
N ARG A 130 -2.16 -17.02 6.76
CA ARG A 130 -2.45 -18.04 7.78
C ARG A 130 -1.30 -18.19 8.76
N ARG A 131 -0.07 -18.36 8.27
CA ARG A 131 1.10 -18.52 9.14
C ARG A 131 1.43 -17.23 9.88
N LEU A 132 1.22 -16.06 9.29
CA LEU A 132 1.34 -14.78 9.98
C LEU A 132 0.37 -14.73 11.18
N ARG A 133 -0.91 -15.06 10.98
CA ARG A 133 -1.94 -15.06 12.03
C ARG A 133 -1.59 -16.02 13.18
N GLU A 134 -1.14 -17.22 12.86
CA GLU A 134 -0.67 -18.19 13.86
C GLU A 134 0.50 -17.63 14.68
N ARG A 135 1.51 -17.04 14.03
CA ARG A 135 2.68 -16.47 14.71
C ARG A 135 2.33 -15.26 15.58
N LEU A 136 1.39 -14.44 15.15
CA LEU A 136 0.86 -13.33 15.96
C LEU A 136 0.18 -13.86 17.24
N ALA A 137 -0.59 -14.95 17.13
CA ALA A 137 -1.19 -15.60 18.30
C ALA A 137 -0.15 -16.26 19.22
N GLU A 138 0.93 -16.82 18.65
CA GLU A 138 2.10 -17.35 19.36
C GLU A 138 2.96 -16.25 20.00
N LYS A 139 2.71 -14.96 19.69
CA LYS A 139 3.53 -13.80 20.08
C LYS A 139 5.00 -13.95 19.64
N ASP A 140 5.21 -14.44 18.42
CA ASP A 140 6.55 -14.57 17.82
C ASP A 140 7.22 -13.19 17.69
N GLU A 141 8.21 -12.92 18.54
CA GLU A 141 8.98 -11.67 18.55
C GLU A 141 9.84 -11.46 17.29
N GLN A 142 9.94 -12.46 16.42
CA GLN A 142 10.73 -12.39 15.18
C GLN A 142 9.92 -11.88 13.98
N LEU A 143 8.65 -11.51 14.18
CA LEU A 143 7.85 -10.85 13.16
C LEU A 143 8.32 -9.42 12.93
N ASP A 144 8.44 -9.03 11.66
CA ASP A 144 8.81 -7.66 11.30
C ASP A 144 7.56 -6.77 11.27
N LEU A 145 7.10 -6.38 12.45
CA LEU A 145 5.92 -5.54 12.61
C LEU A 145 6.13 -4.09 12.15
N LEU A 146 7.35 -3.72 11.76
CA LEU A 146 7.70 -2.43 11.17
C LEU A 146 7.75 -2.48 9.64
N ASP A 147 7.74 -3.68 9.02
CA ASP A 147 7.55 -3.83 7.59
C ASP A 147 6.09 -3.53 7.23
N PHE A 148 5.83 -2.29 6.83
CA PHE A 148 4.53 -1.87 6.32
C PHE A 148 4.41 -2.02 4.80
N GLY A 149 5.52 -2.20 4.08
CA GLY A 149 5.57 -2.17 2.63
C GLY A 149 4.98 -0.89 2.02
N GLY A 150 4.51 -0.99 0.78
CA GLY A 150 3.89 0.11 0.03
C GLY A 150 3.87 -0.18 -1.46
N CYS A 151 2.80 0.20 -2.15
CA CYS A 151 2.72 0.08 -3.61
C CYS A 151 2.95 1.44 -4.30
N GLY A 152 3.66 1.43 -5.42
CA GLY A 152 3.70 2.55 -6.38
C GLY A 152 2.66 2.35 -7.49
N CYS A 153 1.43 1.97 -7.15
CA CYS A 153 0.39 1.72 -8.15
C CYS A 153 0.20 2.96 -9.05
N ALA A 154 0.09 2.73 -10.37
CA ALA A 154 -0.08 3.75 -11.41
C ALA A 154 1.15 4.62 -11.73
N ILE A 155 2.26 4.49 -11.00
CA ILE A 155 3.49 5.29 -11.18
C ILE A 155 4.76 4.46 -11.39
N ASP A 156 4.79 3.23 -10.87
CA ASP A 156 5.92 2.29 -10.94
C ASP A 156 5.63 1.05 -11.79
#